data_AF-A0A960IKQ0-F1
#
_entry.id   AF-A0A960IKQ0-F1
#
_cell.length_a   1.000
_cell.length_b   1.000
_cell.length_c   1.000
_cell.angle_alpha   90.00
_cell.angle_beta   90.00
_cell.angle_gamma   90.00
#
_symmetry.space_group_name_H-M   'P 1'
#
loop_
_entity.id
_entity.type
_entity.pdbx_description
1 polymer ?
#
loop_
_entity_poly.entity_id
_entity_poly.type
_entity_poly.pdbx_seq_one_letter_code
_entity_poly.pdbx_strand_id
1 'polypeptide(L)'
;LLRRGHERFNIFCSPCHGMLGDGRGMVVQRGYKQPASFHDERLRRAPAGYFFYNITNGFGVMSSYAAQVPVADRWAIVAYIRALQLSQNVDASRLTPEERARLDAPPPLRDAHAPAAGSGH
;
A
#
# COMPACT_ATOMS: atom_id res chain seq x y z
N LEU A 1 -6.42 -11.88 -7.12
CA LEU A 1 -6.63 -10.41 -7.13
C LEU A 1 -5.54 -9.65 -6.36
N LEU A 2 -5.34 -9.88 -5.06
CA LEU A 2 -4.41 -9.10 -4.23
C LEU A 2 -2.94 -9.12 -4.69
N ARG A 3 -2.41 -10.28 -5.13
CA ARG A 3 -1.04 -10.36 -5.67
C ARG A 3 -0.82 -9.44 -6.86
N ARG A 4 -1.79 -9.40 -7.78
CA ARG A 4 -1.77 -8.51 -8.94
C ARG A 4 -1.91 -7.03 -8.52
N GLY A 5 -2.77 -6.77 -7.55
CA GLY A 5 -2.92 -5.44 -6.97
C GLY A 5 -1.63 -4.91 -6.36
N HIS A 6 -0.93 -5.73 -5.59
CA HIS A 6 0.38 -5.42 -5.02
C HIS A 6 1.42 -5.10 -6.10
N GLU A 7 1.57 -5.96 -7.11
CA GLU A 7 2.48 -5.75 -8.24
C GLU A 7 2.20 -4.40 -8.91
N ARG A 8 0.93 -4.14 -9.27
CA ARG A 8 0.53 -2.93 -9.99
C ARG A 8 0.64 -1.68 -9.13
N PHE A 9 0.31 -1.76 -7.84
CA PHE A 9 0.51 -0.68 -6.89
C PHE A 9 1.99 -0.30 -6.76
N ASN A 10 2.87 -1.29 -6.66
CA ASN A 10 4.29 -1.03 -6.54
C ASN A 10 4.86 -0.33 -7.78
N ILE A 11 4.38 -0.69 -8.97
CA ILE A 11 4.81 -0.08 -10.24
C ILE A 11 4.28 1.35 -10.38
N PHE A 12 2.97 1.56 -10.20
CA PHE A 12 2.32 2.82 -10.61
C PHE A 12 2.03 3.79 -9.45
N CYS A 13 1.91 3.30 -8.22
CA CYS A 13 1.39 4.08 -7.11
C CYS A 13 2.44 4.35 -6.03
N SER A 14 3.26 3.35 -5.69
CA SER A 14 4.24 3.44 -4.60
C SER A 14 5.29 4.57 -4.74
N PRO A 15 5.72 5.00 -5.95
CA PRO A 15 6.66 6.11 -6.07
C PRO A 15 6.15 7.41 -5.43
N CYS A 16 4.84 7.64 -5.44
CA CYS A 16 4.19 8.79 -4.82
C CYS A 16 3.56 8.46 -3.46
N HIS A 17 2.84 7.34 -3.36
CA HIS A 17 2.06 7.00 -2.18
C HIS A 17 2.83 6.19 -1.12
N GLY A 18 4.08 5.80 -1.39
CA GLY A 18 4.88 4.94 -0.53
C GLY A 18 4.43 3.48 -0.59
N MET A 19 5.35 2.55 -0.32
CA MET A 19 5.04 1.11 -0.29
C MET A 19 4.04 0.75 0.81
N LEU A 20 4.02 1.53 1.89
CA LEU A 20 3.08 1.36 3.01
C LEU A 20 1.76 2.13 2.80
N GLY A 21 1.63 2.90 1.72
CA GLY A 21 0.45 3.73 1.48
C GLY A 21 0.33 4.96 2.39
N ASP A 22 1.43 5.40 3.00
CA ASP A 22 1.50 6.50 3.96
C ASP A 22 1.72 7.89 3.31
N GLY A 23 1.76 7.93 1.97
CA GLY A 23 1.99 9.16 1.21
C GLY A 23 3.47 9.57 1.12
N ARG A 24 4.42 8.78 1.66
CA ARG A 24 5.84 9.16 1.73
C ARG A 24 6.70 8.47 0.67
N GLY A 25 6.20 8.43 -0.57
CA GLY A 25 6.92 7.86 -1.70
C GLY A 25 8.21 8.62 -2.04
N MET A 26 9.09 7.99 -2.81
CA MET A 26 10.41 8.55 -3.17
C MET A 26 10.33 9.90 -3.87
N VAL A 27 9.29 10.20 -4.65
CA VAL A 27 9.18 11.51 -5.32
C VAL A 27 8.82 12.62 -4.33
N VAL A 28 8.07 12.31 -3.27
CA VAL A 28 7.73 13.27 -2.19
C VAL A 28 8.99 13.68 -1.44
N GLN A 29 9.89 12.73 -1.20
CA GLN A 29 11.21 12.99 -0.61
C GLN A 29 12.09 13.89 -1.50
N ARG A 30 11.74 14.04 -2.78
CA ARG A 30 12.41 14.90 -3.77
C ARG A 30 11.66 16.21 -4.04
N GLY A 31 10.71 16.58 -3.18
CA GLY A 31 10.03 17.89 -3.22
C GLY A 31 8.65 17.90 -3.89
N TYR A 32 8.13 16.76 -4.34
CA TYR A 32 6.75 16.69 -4.81
C TYR A 32 5.76 16.82 -3.65
N LYS A 33 4.59 17.38 -3.92
CA LYS A 33 3.50 17.49 -2.93
C LYS A 33 3.12 16.11 -2.39
N GLN A 34 3.13 15.97 -1.06
CA GLN A 34 2.74 14.75 -0.38
C GLN A 34 1.24 14.42 -0.62
N PRO A 35 0.92 13.23 -1.15
CA PRO A 35 -0.46 12.73 -1.16
C PRO A 35 -0.98 12.43 0.25
N ALA A 36 -2.30 12.45 0.43
CA ALA A 36 -2.91 11.96 1.66
C ALA A 36 -2.56 10.48 1.91
N SER A 37 -2.42 10.11 3.18
CA SER A 37 -2.16 8.73 3.59
C SER A 37 -3.43 7.90 3.39
N PHE A 38 -3.32 6.70 2.81
CA PHE A 38 -4.47 5.81 2.68
C PHE A 38 -5.03 5.36 4.05
N HIS A 39 -4.26 5.53 5.12
CA HIS A 39 -4.65 5.21 6.50
C HIS A 39 -5.49 6.31 7.16
N ASP A 40 -5.57 7.51 6.57
CA ASP A 40 -6.42 8.58 7.05
C ASP A 40 -7.87 8.09 7.16
N GLU A 41 -8.53 8.41 8.28
CA GLU A 41 -9.88 7.93 8.56
C GLU A 41 -10.87 8.24 7.42
N ARG A 42 -10.79 9.45 6.87
CA ARG A 42 -11.59 9.86 5.71
C ARG A 42 -11.41 8.92 4.52
N LEU A 43 -10.18 8.48 4.24
CA LEU A 43 -9.90 7.58 3.12
C LEU A 43 -10.21 6.12 3.45
N ARG A 44 -10.11 5.69 4.72
CA ARG A 44 -10.63 4.38 5.14
C ARG A 44 -12.14 4.28 4.94
N ARG A 45 -12.88 5.33 5.27
CA ARG A 45 -14.34 5.42 5.10
C ARG A 45 -14.80 5.72 3.67
N ALA A 46 -13.91 6.19 2.79
CA ALA A 46 -14.25 6.45 1.39
C ALA A 46 -14.72 5.15 0.70
N PRO A 47 -15.68 5.20 -0.25
CA PRO A 47 -16.12 4.01 -0.99
C PRO A 47 -15.02 3.50 -1.92
N ALA A 48 -15.01 2.20 -2.27
CA ALA A 48 -14.01 1.63 -3.17
C ALA A 48 -13.96 2.34 -4.54
N GLY A 49 -15.12 2.78 -5.03
CA GLY A 49 -15.24 3.55 -6.28
C GLY A 49 -14.50 4.88 -6.28
N TYR A 50 -14.25 5.50 -5.11
CA TYR A 50 -13.45 6.72 -5.01
C TYR A 50 -12.02 6.51 -5.51
N PHE A 51 -11.39 5.41 -5.09
CA PHE A 51 -10.03 5.07 -5.52
C PHE A 51 -10.00 4.71 -7.00
N PHE A 52 -10.96 3.91 -7.47
CA PHE A 52 -11.07 3.56 -8.89
C PHE A 52 -11.23 4.81 -9.77
N TYR A 53 -12.10 5.74 -9.36
CA TYR A 53 -12.34 7.00 -10.05
C TYR A 53 -11.07 7.84 -10.12
N ASN A 54 -10.35 8.01 -9.00
CA ASN A 54 -9.12 8.80 -8.96
C ASN A 54 -8.01 8.17 -9.81
N ILE A 55 -7.85 6.84 -9.80
CA ILE A 55 -6.88 6.16 -10.69
C ILE A 55 -7.24 6.42 -12.16
N THR A 56 -8.54 6.40 -12.49
CA THR A 56 -9.04 6.58 -13.85
C THR A 56 -8.94 8.03 -14.33
N ASN A 57 -9.28 9.01 -13.50
CA ASN A 57 -9.47 10.40 -13.92
C ASN A 57 -8.39 11.36 -13.39
N GLY A 58 -7.51 10.90 -12.49
CA GLY A 58 -6.66 11.78 -11.71
C GLY A 58 -7.41 12.47 -10.57
N PHE A 59 -6.68 13.20 -9.72
CA PHE A 59 -7.24 13.99 -8.63
C PHE A 59 -6.24 15.04 -8.14
N GLY A 60 -6.62 16.32 -8.20
CA GLY A 60 -5.71 17.42 -7.85
C GLY A 60 -4.45 17.40 -8.72
N VAL A 61 -3.27 17.22 -8.10
CA VAL A 61 -1.99 17.11 -8.81
C VAL A 61 -1.67 15.68 -9.29
N MET A 62 -2.49 14.68 -8.93
CA MET A 62 -2.32 13.30 -9.39
C MET A 62 -2.87 13.16 -10.81
N SER A 63 -2.01 12.76 -11.75
CA SER A 63 -2.40 12.47 -13.14
C SER A 63 -3.36 11.28 -13.24
N SER A 64 -4.10 11.21 -14.35
CA SER A 64 -4.81 9.99 -14.74
C SER A 64 -3.82 8.87 -15.09
N TYR A 65 -4.19 7.64 -14.73
CA TYR A 65 -3.47 6.42 -15.10
C TYR A 65 -4.29 5.54 -16.06
N ALA A 66 -5.32 6.09 -16.70
CA ALA A 66 -6.24 5.28 -17.49
C ALA A 66 -5.58 4.62 -18.71
N ALA A 67 -4.62 5.29 -19.33
CA ALA A 67 -3.89 4.77 -20.49
C ALA A 67 -2.89 3.66 -20.11
N GLN A 68 -2.35 3.69 -18.89
CA GLN A 68 -1.29 2.80 -18.42
C GLN A 68 -1.82 1.61 -17.62
N VAL A 69 -2.97 1.78 -16.94
CA VAL A 69 -3.52 0.78 -16.03
C VAL A 69 -4.88 0.30 -16.57
N PRO A 70 -5.00 -0.95 -17.04
CA PRO A 70 -6.27 -1.53 -17.48
C PRO A 70 -7.31 -1.56 -16.36
N VAL A 71 -8.60 -1.53 -16.71
CA VAL A 71 -9.72 -1.47 -15.74
C VAL A 71 -9.64 -2.56 -14.66
N ALA A 72 -9.33 -3.80 -15.04
CA ALA A 72 -9.19 -4.90 -14.08
C ALA A 72 -8.03 -4.68 -13.08
N ASP A 73 -6.91 -4.12 -13.55
CA ASP A 73 -5.75 -3.80 -12.72
C ASP A 73 -6.04 -2.63 -11.78
N ARG A 74 -6.89 -1.67 -12.18
CA ARG A 74 -7.35 -0.60 -11.27
C ARG A 74 -8.12 -1.19 -10.09
N TRP A 75 -9.05 -2.12 -10.33
CA TRP A 75 -9.75 -2.81 -9.24
C TRP A 75 -8.82 -3.67 -8.39
N ALA A 76 -7.82 -4.31 -8.98
CA ALA A 76 -6.79 -5.04 -8.24
C ALA A 76 -6.00 -4.10 -7.30
N ILE A 77 -5.61 -2.92 -7.78
CA ILE A 77 -4.96 -1.88 -6.96
C ILE A 77 -5.89 -1.44 -5.82
N VAL A 78 -7.17 -1.18 -6.09
CA VAL A 78 -8.14 -0.79 -5.04
C VAL A 78 -8.25 -1.87 -3.96
N ALA A 79 -8.30 -3.15 -4.33
CA ALA A 79 -8.29 -4.24 -3.36
C ALA A 79 -7.00 -4.25 -2.53
N TYR A 80 -5.84 -3.96 -3.13
CA TYR A 80 -4.58 -3.87 -2.40
C TYR A 80 -4.52 -2.66 -1.46
N ILE A 81 -5.07 -1.50 -1.85
CA ILE A 81 -5.23 -0.34 -0.95
C ILE A 81 -6.05 -0.73 0.30
N ARG A 82 -7.10 -1.55 0.15
CA ARG A 82 -7.87 -2.06 1.30
C ARG A 82 -7.06 -3.01 2.19
N ALA A 83 -6.22 -3.84 1.59
CA ALA A 83 -5.30 -4.68 2.35
C ALA A 83 -4.31 -3.83 3.16
N LEU A 84 -3.75 -2.76 2.58
CA LEU A 84 -2.89 -1.82 3.30
C LEU A 84 -3.63 -1.18 4.48
N GLN A 85 -4.84 -0.67 4.26
CA GLN A 85 -5.66 -0.08 5.33
C GLN A 85 -5.94 -1.06 6.47
N LEU A 86 -6.23 -2.33 6.16
CA LEU A 86 -6.44 -3.37 7.16
C LEU A 86 -5.15 -3.70 7.92
N SER A 87 -3.99 -3.71 7.25
CA SER A 87 -2.70 -4.05 7.88
C SER A 87 -2.28 -3.11 9.00
N GLN A 88 -2.76 -1.86 8.99
CA GLN A 88 -2.44 -0.83 9.99
C GLN A 88 -3.62 -0.50 10.92
N ASN A 89 -4.79 -1.10 10.69
CA ASN A 89 -6.01 -0.79 11.44
C ASN A 89 -6.93 -2.02 11.52
N VAL A 90 -6.38 -3.15 11.96
CA VAL A 90 -7.19 -4.32 12.28
C VAL A 90 -7.87 -4.10 13.63
N ASP A 91 -9.16 -4.39 13.70
CA ASP A 91 -9.90 -4.38 14.95
C ASP A 91 -9.50 -5.62 15.76
N ALA A 92 -8.95 -5.42 16.95
CA ALA A 92 -8.48 -6.50 17.82
C ALA A 92 -9.61 -7.49 18.20
N SER A 93 -10.87 -7.05 18.18
CA SER A 93 -12.03 -7.93 18.40
C SER A 93 -12.22 -8.96 17.29
N ARG A 94 -11.70 -8.70 16.09
CA ARG A 94 -11.79 -9.60 14.93
C ARG A 94 -10.68 -10.65 14.89
N LEU A 95 -9.68 -10.53 15.76
CA LEU A 95 -8.58 -11.46 15.84
C LEU A 95 -9.03 -12.77 16.47
N THR A 96 -8.49 -13.88 16.01
CA THR A 96 -8.62 -15.16 16.73
C THR A 96 -7.85 -15.11 18.05
N PRO A 97 -8.11 -16.02 19.01
CA PRO A 97 -7.29 -16.14 20.21
C PRO A 97 -5.80 -16.31 19.89
N GLU A 98 -5.46 -17.09 18.86
CA GLU A 98 -4.08 -17.31 18.42
C GLU A 98 -3.43 -16.04 17.85
N GLU A 99 -4.19 -15.26 17.07
CA GLU A 99 -3.72 -13.99 16.52
C GLU A 99 -3.50 -12.93 17.60
N ARG A 100 -4.36 -12.90 18.63
CA ARG A 100 -4.16 -12.04 19.81
C ARG A 100 -2.91 -12.43 20.58
N ALA A 101 -2.72 -13.72 20.87
CA ALA A 101 -1.54 -14.20 21.57
C ALA A 101 -0.23 -13.85 20.84
N ARG A 102 -0.25 -13.80 19.49
CA ARG A 102 0.90 -13.36 18.68
C ARG A 102 1.22 -11.87 18.78
N LEU A 103 0.27 -11.01 19.16
CA LEU A 103 0.54 -9.58 19.39
C LEU A 103 1.29 -9.35 20.70
N ASP A 104 1.01 -10.18 21.71
CA ASP A 104 1.64 -10.11 23.03
C ASP A 104 3.00 -10.82 23.07
N ALA A 105 3.27 -11.70 22.09
CA ALA A 105 4.55 -12.37 21.94
C ALA A 105 5.63 -11.37 21.46
N PRO A 106 6.88 -11.47 21.99
CA PRO A 106 7.98 -10.69 21.46
C PRO A 106 8.14 -10.98 19.96
N PRO A 107 8.44 -9.96 19.13
CA PRO A 107 8.57 -10.16 17.69
C PRO A 107 9.60 -11.26 17.45
N PRO A 108 9.35 -12.18 16.48
CA PRO A 108 10.35 -13.17 16.14
C PRO A 108 11.65 -12.45 15.83
N LEU A 109 12.74 -12.90 16.45
CA LEU A 109 14.07 -12.41 16.15
C LEU A 109 14.21 -12.49 14.63
N ARG A 110 14.28 -11.33 13.98
CA ARG A 110 14.53 -11.30 12.54
C ARG A 110 15.91 -11.90 12.40
N ASP A 111 16.02 -13.07 11.78
CA ASP A 111 17.30 -13.58 11.34
C ASP A 111 17.92 -12.45 10.53
N ALA A 112 18.97 -11.84 11.10
CA ALA A 112 19.74 -10.84 10.41
C ALA A 112 20.13 -11.47 9.08
N HIS A 113 19.76 -10.82 7.98
CA HIS A 113 20.22 -11.21 6.65
C HIS A 113 21.71 -11.52 6.75
N ALA A 114 22.05 -12.80 6.60
CA ALA A 114 23.44 -13.22 6.48
C ALA A 114 24.08 -12.37 5.38
N PRO A 115 25.29 -11.82 5.59
CA PRO A 115 25.95 -11.04 4.55
C PRO A 115 26.09 -11.92 3.30
N ALA A 116 25.65 -11.39 2.16
CA ALA A 116 25.90 -12.02 0.88
C ALA A 116 27.43 -12.19 0.76
N ALA A 117 27.88 -13.45 0.72
CA ALA A 117 29.27 -13.78 0.47
C ALA A 117 29.69 -13.13 -0.85
N GLY A 118 30.71 -12.28 -0.78
CA GLY A 118 31.31 -11.69 -1.96
C GLY A 118 31.90 -12.79 -2.86
N SER A 119 31.51 -12.77 -4.13
CA SER A 119 32.28 -13.40 -5.20
C SER A 119 32.96 -12.29 -5.97
N GLY A 120 34.27 -12.15 -5.75
CA GLY A 120 35.13 -11.38 -6.64
C GLY A 120 35.12 -11.97 -8.04
N HIS A 121 35.41 -11.10 -9.01
CA HIS A 121 36.25 -11.32 -10.19
C HIS A 121 36.91 -9.98 -10.49
#